data_AF-A0A9W6B805-F1
#
_entry.id   AF-A0A9W6B805-F1
#
_cell.length_a   1.000
_cell.length_b   1.000
_cell.length_c   1.000
_cell.angle_alpha   90.00
_cell.angle_beta   90.00
_cell.angle_gamma   90.00
#
_symmetry.space_group_name_H-M   'P 1'
#
loop_
_entity.id
_entity.type
_entity.pdbx_description
1 polymer ?
#
loop_
_entity_poly.entity_id
_entity_poly.type
_entity_poly.pdbx_seq_one_letter_code
_entity_poly.pdbx_strand_id
1 'polypeptide(L)'
;MKIFNLLLGVVLATVVTSCTLEKTDYEAELSEVATDEYVFEQAFLLTSNGYQISVEVLNGTFYKGYNEIHLFITDENNETVQNATVTFLPIRLDANEDAYSCPHAYEVGYQADNQYYLGYAVFDEVSNTNATWEFYLTVTIANETFTLQHGVTVASQPNLNLNMTSFTGNNGVQYYIALIAPVSPGVSENELIAGIYQYNEPQVPIGNFPDPTQFSFSEVQGATLLLDPRMPEPSMGNHSSPNNEDLTQGSDGLYYGVVNYTMTGNWTLNFIFQNEGGAVIKGTEVPTDFTPGITGEKSELHIDILF
;
A
#
# COMPACT_ATOMS: atom_id res chain seq x y z
N MET A 1 48.79 59.42 45.53
CA MET A 1 48.47 60.51 44.57
C MET A 1 48.52 59.91 43.17
N LYS A 2 47.37 59.83 42.48
CA LYS A 2 47.15 59.74 41.01
C LYS A 2 47.69 58.48 40.26
N ILE A 3 46.79 57.62 39.69
CA ILE A 3 46.32 57.55 38.27
C ILE A 3 47.40 56.94 37.35
N PHE A 4 47.26 55.94 36.45
CA PHE A 4 46.22 55.33 35.60
C PHE A 4 46.85 54.01 35.03
N ASN A 5 46.15 52.87 34.83
CA ASN A 5 45.64 52.35 33.55
C ASN A 5 45.24 50.88 33.81
N LEU A 6 43.96 50.50 33.88
CA LEU A 6 43.11 50.03 32.77
C LEU A 6 43.82 49.05 31.81
N LEU A 7 43.65 47.74 32.06
CA LEU A 7 43.67 46.74 30.99
C LEU A 7 42.62 45.66 31.30
N LEU A 8 41.64 45.68 30.42
CA LEU A 8 40.43 44.91 30.31
C LEU A 8 40.77 43.45 29.96
N GLY A 9 40.34 42.51 30.79
CA GLY A 9 40.41 41.07 30.51
C GLY A 9 39.01 40.46 30.60
N VAL A 10 38.17 40.74 29.60
CA VAL A 10 36.88 40.05 29.44
C VAL A 10 37.18 38.66 28.87
N VAL A 11 37.12 37.64 29.73
CA VAL A 11 37.09 36.25 29.29
C VAL A 11 35.69 35.98 28.73
N LEU A 12 35.61 35.95 27.40
CA LEU A 12 34.41 35.60 26.66
C LEU A 12 34.19 34.09 26.80
N ALA A 13 33.21 33.70 27.64
CA ALA A 13 32.72 32.33 27.68
C ALA A 13 31.88 32.07 26.42
N THR A 14 32.50 31.50 25.39
CA THR A 14 31.76 30.93 24.25
C THR A 14 31.11 29.64 24.70
N VAL A 15 29.86 29.71 25.13
CA VAL A 15 28.99 28.55 25.24
C VAL A 15 28.73 28.07 23.81
N VAL A 16 29.40 27.01 23.40
CA VAL A 16 29.01 26.24 22.22
C VAL A 16 27.69 25.55 22.55
N THR A 17 26.58 26.22 22.25
CA THR A 17 25.27 25.59 22.18
C THR A 17 25.31 24.65 20.97
N SER A 18 25.63 23.38 21.20
CA SER A 18 25.34 22.33 20.23
C SER A 18 23.83 22.29 20.09
N CYS A 19 23.28 22.93 19.06
CA CYS A 19 21.93 22.67 18.61
C CYS A 19 21.93 21.22 18.08
N THR A 20 21.74 20.26 18.97
CA THR A 20 21.22 18.96 18.53
C THR A 20 19.83 19.27 18.01
N LEU A 21 19.65 19.18 16.68
CA LEU A 21 18.31 19.12 16.11
C LEU A 21 17.55 18.05 16.91
N GLU A 22 16.37 18.40 17.42
CA GLU A 22 15.56 17.43 18.15
C GLU A 22 15.33 16.22 17.25
N LYS A 23 15.64 15.04 17.77
CA LYS A 23 15.40 13.78 17.07
C LYS A 23 13.95 13.36 17.33
N THR A 24 13.25 12.99 16.27
CA THR A 24 11.95 12.34 16.35
C THR A 24 12.08 11.03 17.15
N ASP A 25 11.14 10.76 18.04
CA ASP A 25 11.09 9.53 18.84
C ASP A 25 10.31 8.45 18.09
N TYR A 26 10.98 7.79 17.14
CA TYR A 26 10.35 6.80 16.26
C TYR A 26 9.81 5.59 17.01
N GLU A 27 10.42 5.21 18.15
CA GLU A 27 9.95 4.09 18.96
C GLU A 27 8.53 4.36 19.50
N ALA A 28 8.24 5.63 19.85
CA ALA A 28 6.90 6.04 20.25
C ALA A 28 5.91 5.93 19.08
N GLU A 29 6.28 6.41 17.89
CA GLU A 29 5.43 6.33 16.69
C GLU A 29 5.17 4.88 16.24
N LEU A 30 6.18 4.01 16.32
CA LEU A 30 6.05 2.58 16.03
C LEU A 30 5.13 1.88 17.03
N SER A 31 5.21 2.22 18.31
CA SER A 31 4.41 1.60 19.37
C SER A 31 2.90 1.89 19.27
N GLU A 32 2.51 2.99 18.59
CA GLU A 32 1.11 3.30 18.32
C GLU A 32 0.54 2.50 17.13
N VAL A 33 1.40 1.96 16.27
CA VAL A 33 1.05 1.27 15.01
C VAL A 33 1.19 -0.26 15.12
N ALA A 34 2.10 -0.75 15.98
CA ALA A 34 2.45 -2.16 16.07
C ALA A 34 1.38 -3.00 16.79
N THR A 35 0.47 -3.61 16.04
CA THR A 35 -0.10 -4.91 16.42
C THR A 35 0.80 -6.00 15.85
N ASP A 36 1.58 -6.65 16.71
CA ASP A 36 2.49 -7.75 16.33
C ASP A 36 1.76 -9.02 15.84
N GLU A 37 0.44 -9.07 15.96
CA GLU A 37 -0.39 -10.16 15.44
C GLU A 37 -1.21 -9.69 14.24
N TYR A 38 -0.83 -10.23 13.08
CA TYR A 38 -1.53 -10.05 11.81
C TYR A 38 -2.39 -11.29 11.58
N VAL A 39 -3.62 -11.25 12.07
CA VAL A 39 -4.54 -12.39 12.04
C VAL A 39 -5.68 -12.04 11.10
N PHE A 40 -6.08 -12.98 10.24
CA PHE A 40 -7.29 -12.81 9.45
C PHE A 40 -8.50 -13.03 10.36
N GLU A 41 -9.40 -12.05 10.38
CA GLU A 41 -10.61 -12.08 11.18
C GLU A 41 -11.81 -11.72 10.30
N GLN A 42 -13.00 -12.23 10.67
CA GLN A 42 -14.24 -11.92 9.97
C GLN A 42 -14.56 -10.43 10.04
N ALA A 43 -14.57 -9.77 8.89
CA ALA A 43 -15.08 -8.40 8.75
C ALA A 43 -16.61 -8.38 8.72
N PHE A 44 -17.22 -9.31 7.98
CA PHE A 44 -18.67 -9.45 7.90
C PHE A 44 -19.10 -10.83 7.39
N LEU A 45 -20.38 -11.14 7.60
CA LEU A 45 -21.04 -12.36 7.16
C LEU A 45 -22.29 -12.01 6.34
N LEU A 46 -22.43 -12.61 5.17
CA LEU A 46 -23.61 -12.48 4.31
C LEU A 46 -24.37 -13.80 4.23
N THR A 47 -25.70 -13.74 4.20
CA THR A 47 -26.56 -14.92 4.00
C THR A 47 -27.48 -14.69 2.82
N SER A 48 -27.46 -15.59 1.83
CA SER A 48 -28.38 -15.57 0.70
C SER A 48 -28.49 -16.93 0.05
N ASN A 49 -29.68 -17.25 -0.46
CA ASN A 49 -29.98 -18.48 -1.20
C ASN A 49 -29.53 -19.78 -0.49
N GLY A 50 -29.63 -19.85 0.84
CA GLY A 50 -29.21 -21.02 1.63
C GLY A 50 -27.70 -21.11 1.90
N TYR A 51 -26.93 -20.11 1.49
CA TYR A 51 -25.48 -20.04 1.69
C TYR A 51 -25.09 -18.92 2.66
N GLN A 52 -24.00 -19.16 3.39
CA GLN A 52 -23.30 -18.16 4.19
C GLN A 52 -21.96 -17.86 3.54
N ILE A 53 -21.62 -16.57 3.43
CA ILE A 53 -20.32 -16.10 2.93
C ILE A 53 -19.68 -15.25 4.02
N SER A 54 -18.69 -15.81 4.70
CA SER A 54 -17.83 -15.07 5.64
C SER A 54 -16.71 -14.43 4.85
N VAL A 55 -16.52 -13.12 5.02
CA VAL A 55 -15.40 -12.39 4.45
C VAL A 55 -14.43 -12.06 5.58
N GLU A 56 -13.25 -12.65 5.51
CA GLU A 56 -12.16 -12.41 6.45
C GLU A 56 -11.07 -11.61 5.78
N VAL A 57 -10.51 -10.66 6.53
CA VAL A 57 -9.39 -9.81 6.13
C VAL A 57 -8.47 -9.61 7.32
N LEU A 58 -7.31 -9.07 7.05
CA LEU A 58 -6.34 -8.75 8.08
C LEU A 58 -6.96 -7.88 9.18
N ASN A 59 -6.95 -8.39 10.41
CA ASN A 59 -7.49 -7.78 11.62
C ASN A 59 -8.96 -7.32 11.46
N GLY A 60 -9.73 -7.99 10.59
CA GLY A 60 -11.15 -7.73 10.35
C GLY A 60 -11.46 -6.34 9.79
N THR A 61 -10.44 -5.59 9.36
CA THR A 61 -10.57 -4.19 8.93
C THR A 61 -9.99 -4.00 7.53
N PHE A 62 -10.74 -3.35 6.65
CA PHE A 62 -10.22 -2.92 5.35
C PHE A 62 -9.45 -1.61 5.50
N TYR A 63 -8.27 -1.53 4.89
CA TYR A 63 -7.43 -0.33 4.90
C TYR A 63 -7.19 0.19 3.48
N LYS A 64 -6.85 1.47 3.35
CA LYS A 64 -6.29 1.98 2.08
C LYS A 64 -4.98 1.21 1.76
N GLY A 65 -4.79 0.78 0.52
CA GLY A 65 -3.70 -0.11 0.12
C GLY A 65 -4.18 -1.53 -0.18
N TYR A 66 -3.24 -2.48 -0.25
CA TYR A 66 -3.53 -3.88 -0.60
C TYR A 66 -4.21 -4.61 0.57
N ASN A 67 -5.36 -5.23 0.29
CA ASN A 67 -6.09 -6.06 1.24
C ASN A 67 -6.29 -7.42 0.61
N GLU A 68 -5.71 -8.44 1.23
CA GLU A 68 -6.05 -9.83 0.94
C GLU A 68 -7.42 -10.16 1.54
N ILE A 69 -8.23 -10.88 0.78
CA ILE A 69 -9.62 -11.17 1.12
C ILE A 69 -9.83 -12.68 1.04
N HIS A 70 -10.22 -13.28 2.17
CA HIS A 70 -10.60 -14.70 2.24
C HIS A 70 -12.10 -14.81 2.30
N LEU A 71 -12.69 -15.58 1.39
CA LEU A 71 -14.12 -15.83 1.36
C LEU A 71 -14.37 -17.30 1.71
N PHE A 72 -15.04 -17.52 2.83
CA PHE A 72 -15.49 -18.85 3.24
C PHE A 72 -16.97 -18.97 2.88
N ILE A 73 -17.29 -19.92 2.01
CA ILE A 73 -18.67 -20.19 1.58
C ILE A 73 -19.11 -21.51 2.19
N THR A 74 -20.21 -21.49 2.95
CA THR A 74 -20.82 -22.69 3.54
C THR A 74 -22.30 -22.83 3.20
N ASP A 75 -22.79 -24.06 3.15
CA ASP A 75 -24.21 -24.37 2.96
C ASP A 75 -25.00 -24.35 4.28
N GLU A 76 -26.29 -24.71 4.23
CA GLU A 76 -27.17 -24.77 5.41
C GLU A 76 -26.73 -25.79 6.47
N ASN A 77 -25.89 -26.77 6.10
CA ASN A 77 -25.33 -27.77 7.00
C ASN A 77 -23.97 -27.37 7.58
N ASN A 78 -23.48 -26.16 7.25
CA ASN A 78 -22.13 -25.66 7.51
C ASN A 78 -21.03 -26.45 6.78
N GLU A 79 -21.35 -27.10 5.65
CA GLU A 79 -20.36 -27.74 4.79
C GLU A 79 -19.74 -26.71 3.84
N THR A 80 -18.42 -26.75 3.67
CA THR A 80 -17.69 -25.84 2.77
C THR A 80 -18.04 -26.08 1.31
N VAL A 81 -18.39 -25.03 0.59
CA VAL A 81 -18.67 -25.06 -0.85
C VAL A 81 -17.41 -24.74 -1.64
N GLN A 82 -16.89 -25.74 -2.35
CA GLN A 82 -15.58 -25.66 -3.05
C GLN A 82 -15.69 -25.40 -4.56
N ASN A 83 -16.91 -25.50 -5.10
CA ASN A 83 -17.20 -25.47 -6.53
C ASN A 83 -18.08 -24.27 -6.95
N ALA A 84 -17.98 -23.16 -6.21
CA ALA A 84 -18.62 -21.91 -6.59
C ALA A 84 -17.78 -21.18 -7.65
N THR A 85 -18.45 -20.50 -8.58
CA THR A 85 -17.82 -19.41 -9.33
C THR A 85 -18.15 -18.11 -8.62
N VAL A 86 -17.13 -17.36 -8.22
CA VAL A 86 -17.29 -16.13 -7.45
C VAL A 86 -16.64 -14.99 -8.21
N THR A 87 -17.41 -13.93 -8.47
CA THR A 87 -16.87 -12.66 -8.95
C THR A 87 -17.04 -11.58 -7.90
N PHE A 88 -16.03 -10.74 -7.76
CA PHE A 88 -15.96 -9.66 -6.79
C PHE A 88 -15.73 -8.33 -7.49
N LEU A 89 -16.56 -7.34 -7.21
CA LEU A 89 -16.43 -5.99 -7.74
C LEU A 89 -16.62 -4.97 -6.60
N PRO A 90 -15.54 -4.32 -6.13
CA PRO A 90 -15.64 -3.19 -5.21
C PRO A 90 -15.96 -1.91 -5.99
N ILE A 91 -16.98 -1.17 -5.56
CA ILE A 91 -17.35 0.13 -6.12
C ILE A 91 -17.27 1.19 -5.03
N ARG A 92 -16.66 2.33 -5.36
CA ARG A 92 -16.68 3.54 -4.56
C ARG A 92 -17.62 4.55 -5.23
N LEU A 93 -18.58 5.05 -4.47
CA LEU A 93 -19.41 6.19 -4.88
C LEU A 93 -18.87 7.46 -4.22
N ASP A 94 -18.82 8.55 -4.99
CA ASP A 94 -18.55 9.86 -4.45
C ASP A 94 -19.83 10.59 -3.98
N ALA A 95 -19.70 11.84 -3.54
CA ALA A 95 -20.85 12.62 -3.05
C ALA A 95 -21.90 12.95 -4.12
N ASN A 96 -21.56 12.82 -5.41
CA ASN A 96 -22.47 13.01 -6.54
C ASN A 96 -23.02 11.67 -7.07
N GLU A 97 -22.72 10.57 -6.38
CA GLU A 97 -23.03 9.19 -6.81
C GLU A 97 -22.26 8.76 -8.08
N ASP A 98 -21.17 9.45 -8.43
CA ASP A 98 -20.27 8.99 -9.49
C ASP A 98 -19.53 7.75 -9.01
N ALA A 99 -19.54 6.71 -9.84
CA ALA A 99 -18.97 5.41 -9.50
C ALA A 99 -17.52 5.28 -9.98
N TYR A 100 -16.68 4.80 -9.07
CA TYR A 100 -15.28 4.46 -9.28
C TYR A 100 -15.02 3.07 -8.73
N SER A 101 -13.85 2.51 -9.02
CA SER A 101 -13.39 1.25 -8.45
C SER A 101 -11.88 1.31 -8.26
N CYS A 102 -11.30 0.22 -7.78
CA CYS A 102 -9.87 0.07 -7.54
C CYS A 102 -9.35 -1.26 -8.11
N PRO A 103 -8.03 -1.47 -8.22
CA PRO A 103 -7.49 -2.77 -8.59
C PRO A 103 -8.02 -3.88 -7.68
N HIS A 104 -8.50 -4.97 -8.27
CA HIS A 104 -9.10 -6.09 -7.54
C HIS A 104 -9.03 -7.39 -8.35
N ALA A 105 -9.07 -8.52 -7.64
CA ALA A 105 -9.29 -9.82 -8.26
C ALA A 105 -10.78 -9.96 -8.64
N TYR A 106 -11.11 -9.71 -9.91
CA TYR A 106 -12.50 -9.81 -10.37
C TYR A 106 -13.05 -11.23 -10.26
N GLU A 107 -12.27 -12.24 -10.63
CA GLU A 107 -12.58 -13.65 -10.41
C GLU A 107 -11.80 -14.14 -9.18
N VAL A 108 -12.50 -14.78 -8.25
CA VAL A 108 -11.92 -15.25 -6.99
C VAL A 108 -11.79 -16.77 -7.02
N GLY A 109 -10.57 -17.28 -6.86
CA GLY A 109 -10.25 -18.71 -6.99
C GLY A 109 -10.26 -19.47 -5.66
N TYR A 110 -10.74 -20.72 -5.66
CA TYR A 110 -10.70 -21.58 -4.48
C TYR A 110 -9.29 -22.12 -4.20
N GLN A 111 -8.81 -21.92 -2.97
CA GLN A 111 -7.55 -22.45 -2.44
C GLN A 111 -7.84 -23.73 -1.65
N ALA A 112 -7.61 -24.90 -2.25
CA ALA A 112 -7.96 -26.19 -1.65
C ALA A 112 -7.21 -26.46 -0.33
N ASP A 113 -5.95 -26.03 -0.22
CA ASP A 113 -5.12 -26.26 0.96
C ASP A 113 -5.62 -25.45 2.18
N ASN A 114 -6.11 -24.24 1.95
CA ASN A 114 -6.59 -23.35 3.00
C ASN A 114 -8.12 -23.36 3.17
N GLN A 115 -8.82 -24.01 2.24
CA GLN A 115 -10.27 -24.21 2.21
C GLN A 115 -11.13 -22.93 2.09
N TYR A 116 -10.62 -21.88 1.45
CA TYR A 116 -11.36 -20.64 1.16
C TYR A 116 -11.13 -20.16 -0.28
N TYR A 117 -11.91 -19.18 -0.75
CA TYR A 117 -11.62 -18.46 -1.98
C TYR A 117 -10.73 -17.25 -1.68
N LEU A 118 -9.67 -17.08 -2.46
CA LEU A 118 -8.68 -16.02 -2.28
C LEU A 118 -8.87 -14.93 -3.33
N GLY A 119 -9.02 -13.69 -2.86
CA GLY A 119 -9.04 -12.49 -3.69
C GLY A 119 -8.29 -11.35 -3.04
N TYR A 120 -8.30 -10.19 -3.70
CA TYR A 120 -7.73 -8.97 -3.15
C TYR A 120 -8.47 -7.73 -3.66
N ALA A 121 -8.29 -6.62 -2.93
CA ALA A 121 -8.60 -5.27 -3.39
C ALA A 121 -7.48 -4.30 -2.97
N VAL A 122 -7.16 -3.33 -3.82
CA VAL A 122 -6.23 -2.24 -3.52
C VAL A 122 -7.02 -0.95 -3.33
N PHE A 123 -7.64 -0.74 -2.17
CA PHE A 123 -8.45 0.46 -1.95
C PHE A 123 -7.59 1.71 -2.05
N ASP A 124 -7.96 2.64 -2.92
CA ASP A 124 -7.21 3.87 -3.18
C ASP A 124 -7.74 5.08 -2.38
N GLU A 125 -8.85 4.90 -1.66
CA GLU A 125 -9.51 5.95 -0.90
C GLU A 125 -10.07 5.45 0.43
N VAL A 126 -9.91 6.29 1.47
CA VAL A 126 -10.50 6.06 2.80
C VAL A 126 -11.98 6.40 2.78
N SER A 127 -12.81 5.57 3.42
CA SER A 127 -14.25 5.81 3.53
C SER A 127 -14.56 7.13 4.24
N ASN A 128 -15.40 7.94 3.60
CA ASN A 128 -15.92 9.18 4.15
C ASN A 128 -17.23 9.58 3.42
N THR A 129 -17.77 10.77 3.69
CA THR A 129 -19.03 11.23 3.07
C THR A 129 -18.95 11.38 1.55
N ASN A 130 -17.74 11.46 0.98
CA ASN A 130 -17.49 11.60 -0.45
C ASN A 130 -16.81 10.35 -1.04
N ALA A 131 -16.76 9.25 -0.29
CA ALA A 131 -16.14 8.00 -0.71
C ALA A 131 -16.80 6.85 0.07
N THR A 132 -17.92 6.34 -0.40
CA THR A 132 -18.60 5.18 0.20
C THR A 132 -18.32 3.94 -0.62
N TRP A 133 -17.82 2.89 0.01
CA TRP A 133 -17.47 1.64 -0.66
C TRP A 133 -18.59 0.61 -0.53
N GLU A 134 -18.86 -0.09 -1.63
CA GLU A 134 -19.80 -1.20 -1.71
C GLU A 134 -19.15 -2.39 -2.41
N PHE A 135 -19.40 -3.59 -1.90
CA PHE A 135 -18.99 -4.83 -2.52
C PHE A 135 -20.16 -5.43 -3.27
N TYR A 136 -19.92 -5.77 -4.53
CA TYR A 136 -20.82 -6.59 -5.34
C TYR A 136 -20.18 -7.97 -5.51
N LEU A 137 -20.75 -8.95 -4.82
CA LEU A 137 -20.34 -10.34 -4.90
C LEU A 137 -21.38 -11.11 -5.71
N THR A 138 -20.98 -11.71 -6.83
CA THR A 138 -21.85 -12.62 -7.58
C THR A 138 -21.32 -14.04 -7.41
N VAL A 139 -22.18 -14.91 -6.93
CA VAL A 139 -21.85 -16.30 -6.62
C VAL A 139 -22.73 -17.20 -7.46
N THR A 140 -22.11 -18.17 -8.13
CA THR A 140 -22.81 -19.20 -8.90
C THR A 140 -22.46 -20.58 -8.34
N ILE A 141 -23.48 -21.31 -7.86
CA ILE A 141 -23.36 -22.66 -7.33
C ILE A 141 -24.44 -23.52 -8.00
N ALA A 142 -24.07 -24.69 -8.53
CA ALA A 142 -25.00 -25.60 -9.22
C ALA A 142 -25.87 -24.94 -10.33
N ASN A 143 -25.31 -23.96 -11.05
CA ASN A 143 -25.98 -23.12 -12.07
C ASN A 143 -27.04 -22.15 -11.54
N GLU A 144 -27.17 -21.98 -10.23
CA GLU A 144 -27.95 -20.90 -9.63
C GLU A 144 -27.00 -19.73 -9.33
N THR A 145 -27.34 -18.55 -9.83
CA THR A 145 -26.56 -17.32 -9.63
C THR A 145 -27.33 -16.35 -8.75
N PHE A 146 -26.65 -15.80 -7.74
CA PHE A 146 -27.18 -14.72 -6.92
C PHE A 146 -26.11 -13.65 -6.69
N THR A 147 -26.56 -12.41 -6.51
CA THR A 147 -25.71 -11.25 -6.25
C THR A 147 -26.00 -10.70 -4.87
N LEU A 148 -24.95 -10.33 -4.16
CA LEU A 148 -24.96 -9.70 -2.86
C LEU A 148 -24.33 -8.31 -2.97
N GLN A 149 -24.94 -7.34 -2.31
CA GLN A 149 -24.43 -5.99 -2.16
C GLN A 149 -24.21 -5.72 -0.67
N HIS A 150 -23.02 -5.24 -0.31
CA HIS A 150 -22.70 -4.90 1.08
C HIS A 150 -21.84 -3.64 1.15
N GLY A 151 -22.25 -2.66 1.96
CA GLY A 151 -21.42 -1.49 2.24
C GLY A 151 -20.24 -1.85 3.13
N VAL A 152 -19.04 -1.38 2.80
CA VAL A 152 -17.82 -1.61 3.59
C VAL A 152 -17.19 -0.29 4.01
N THR A 153 -16.48 -0.31 5.13
CA THR A 153 -15.68 0.84 5.59
C THR A 153 -14.21 0.55 5.37
N VAL A 154 -13.54 1.44 4.64
CA VAL A 154 -12.09 1.43 4.42
C VAL A 154 -11.46 2.48 5.33
N ALA A 155 -10.57 2.07 6.22
CA ALA A 155 -9.85 2.95 7.13
C ALA A 155 -8.52 3.46 6.55
N SER A 156 -7.95 4.48 7.16
CA SER A 156 -6.56 4.89 6.87
C SER A 156 -5.62 3.77 7.28
N GLN A 157 -4.61 3.48 6.46
CA GLN A 157 -3.58 2.49 6.73
C GLN A 157 -2.64 2.99 7.84
N PRO A 158 -2.63 2.38 9.03
CA PRO A 158 -1.71 2.77 10.08
C PRO A 158 -0.28 2.28 9.80
N ASN A 159 -0.11 1.12 9.17
CA ASN A 159 1.20 0.58 8.85
C ASN A 159 1.70 1.14 7.52
N LEU A 160 2.60 2.12 7.58
CA LEU A 160 3.13 2.77 6.38
C LEU A 160 3.92 1.81 5.47
N ASN A 161 4.37 0.65 5.96
CA ASN A 161 5.00 -0.38 5.11
C ASN A 161 4.01 -1.11 4.19
N LEU A 162 2.70 -0.93 4.39
CA LEU A 162 1.62 -1.48 3.57
C LEU A 162 0.89 -0.38 2.76
N ASN A 163 1.57 0.75 2.58
CA ASN A 163 1.02 1.91 1.88
C ASN A 163 1.02 1.71 0.36
N MET A 164 0.41 2.65 -0.37
CA MET A 164 0.26 2.59 -1.81
C MET A 164 0.39 3.96 -2.47
N THR A 165 0.65 3.99 -3.77
CA THR A 165 0.63 5.21 -4.59
C THR A 165 -0.04 4.97 -5.93
N SER A 166 -0.66 6.00 -6.49
CA SER A 166 -1.25 5.96 -7.82
C SER A 166 -0.80 7.17 -8.63
N PHE A 167 -0.62 6.98 -9.93
CA PHE A 167 -0.09 8.01 -10.81
C PHE A 167 -0.50 7.78 -12.26
N THR A 168 -0.60 8.86 -13.02
CA THR A 168 -0.72 8.78 -14.48
C THR A 168 0.69 8.72 -15.09
N GLY A 169 0.95 7.68 -15.88
CA GLY A 169 2.22 7.52 -16.60
C GLY A 169 2.37 8.54 -17.74
N ASN A 170 3.59 8.69 -18.26
CA ASN A 170 3.84 9.53 -19.44
C ASN A 170 3.15 9.04 -20.74
N ASN A 171 2.56 7.85 -20.69
CA ASN A 171 1.72 7.24 -21.72
C ASN A 171 0.21 7.51 -21.52
N GLY A 172 -0.18 8.25 -20.47
CA GLY A 172 -1.58 8.57 -20.16
C GLY A 172 -2.35 7.48 -19.39
N VAL A 173 -1.74 6.33 -19.11
CA VAL A 173 -2.37 5.24 -18.37
C VAL A 173 -2.30 5.51 -16.86
N GLN A 174 -3.38 5.23 -16.14
CA GLN A 174 -3.43 5.30 -14.69
C GLN A 174 -2.86 4.01 -14.08
N TYR A 175 -1.85 4.14 -13.23
CA TYR A 175 -1.16 3.06 -12.55
C TYR A 175 -1.35 3.13 -11.03
N TYR A 176 -1.18 1.99 -10.38
CA TYR A 176 -1.25 1.79 -8.94
C TYR A 176 -0.09 0.88 -8.52
N ILE A 177 0.62 1.26 -7.45
CA ILE A 177 1.62 0.43 -6.79
C ILE A 177 1.19 0.32 -5.33
N ALA A 178 1.03 -0.90 -4.83
CA ALA A 178 0.68 -1.16 -3.43
C ALA A 178 1.66 -2.13 -2.80
N LEU A 179 2.21 -1.75 -1.65
CA LEU A 179 3.11 -2.59 -0.88
C LEU A 179 2.32 -3.68 -0.15
N ILE A 180 2.89 -4.88 -0.12
CA ILE A 180 2.31 -6.09 0.50
C ILE A 180 3.22 -6.58 1.64
N ALA A 181 4.53 -6.44 1.47
CA ALA A 181 5.53 -6.80 2.47
C ALA A 181 6.75 -5.84 2.35
N PRO A 182 7.54 -5.66 3.41
CA PRO A 182 7.44 -6.32 4.71
C PRO A 182 6.34 -5.71 5.58
N VAL A 183 5.60 -6.58 6.27
CA VAL A 183 4.58 -6.14 7.24
C VAL A 183 5.23 -5.58 8.50
N SER A 184 6.25 -6.26 9.02
CA SER A 184 7.04 -5.84 10.18
C SER A 184 8.52 -5.95 9.81
N PRO A 185 9.09 -4.90 9.19
CA PRO A 185 10.50 -4.92 8.81
C PRO A 185 11.41 -4.99 10.04
N GLY A 186 12.64 -5.50 9.84
CA GLY A 186 13.72 -5.47 10.81
C GLY A 186 14.90 -4.62 10.34
N VAL A 187 15.87 -4.40 11.25
CA VAL A 187 17.16 -3.77 10.93
C VAL A 187 18.03 -4.78 10.17
N SER A 188 17.66 -5.05 8.93
CA SER A 188 18.26 -6.04 8.05
C SER A 188 17.82 -5.82 6.60
N GLU A 189 18.27 -6.69 5.70
CA GLU A 189 17.59 -6.93 4.43
C GLU A 189 16.19 -7.49 4.72
N ASN A 190 15.18 -6.92 4.08
CA ASN A 190 13.79 -7.33 4.14
C ASN A 190 13.31 -7.58 2.72
N GLU A 191 12.53 -8.65 2.54
CA GLU A 191 11.83 -8.87 1.27
C GLU A 191 10.77 -7.78 1.08
N LEU A 192 10.85 -7.09 -0.05
CA LEU A 192 9.91 -6.06 -0.46
C LEU A 192 9.01 -6.63 -1.55
N ILE A 193 7.70 -6.68 -1.28
CA ILE A 193 6.70 -7.22 -2.21
C ILE A 193 5.72 -6.11 -2.56
N ALA A 194 5.43 -5.94 -3.84
CA ALA A 194 4.42 -4.99 -4.32
C ALA A 194 3.54 -5.58 -5.42
N GLY A 195 2.27 -5.20 -5.43
CA GLY A 195 1.40 -5.35 -6.60
C GLY A 195 1.47 -4.10 -7.47
N ILE A 196 1.57 -4.27 -8.80
CA ILE A 196 1.56 -3.17 -9.77
C ILE A 196 0.40 -3.38 -10.74
N TYR A 197 -0.50 -2.40 -10.81
CA TYR A 197 -1.74 -2.49 -11.57
C TYR A 197 -1.93 -1.28 -12.49
N GLN A 198 -2.70 -1.47 -13.55
CA GLN A 198 -3.14 -0.41 -14.44
C GLN A 198 -4.66 -0.45 -14.61
N TYR A 199 -5.26 0.74 -14.76
CA TYR A 199 -6.66 0.86 -15.14
C TYR A 199 -6.82 0.60 -16.64
N ASN A 200 -7.84 -0.19 -16.99
CA ASN A 200 -8.21 -0.45 -18.37
C ASN A 200 -9.36 0.47 -18.77
N GLU A 201 -9.09 1.40 -19.67
CA GLU A 201 -10.12 2.33 -20.15
C GLU A 201 -11.28 1.56 -20.83
N PRO A 202 -12.54 1.79 -20.44
CA PRO A 202 -13.69 1.09 -21.00
C PRO A 202 -13.81 1.34 -22.51
N GLN A 203 -13.88 0.25 -23.28
CA GLN A 203 -14.02 0.31 -24.74
C GLN A 203 -15.49 0.18 -25.20
N VAL A 204 -16.41 -0.08 -24.26
CA VAL A 204 -17.83 -0.31 -24.53
C VAL A 204 -18.68 0.68 -23.73
N PRO A 205 -19.84 1.11 -24.25
CA PRO A 205 -20.76 1.96 -23.51
C PRO A 205 -21.21 1.32 -22.20
N ILE A 206 -21.46 2.16 -21.19
CA ILE A 206 -21.98 1.75 -19.88
C ILE A 206 -23.27 0.92 -20.07
N GLY A 207 -23.26 -0.28 -19.50
CA GLY A 207 -24.40 -1.19 -19.43
C GLY A 207 -25.23 -1.01 -18.15
N ASN A 208 -25.73 -2.13 -17.61
CA ASN A 208 -26.49 -2.13 -16.36
C ASN A 208 -25.53 -2.12 -15.17
N PHE A 209 -25.78 -1.24 -14.20
CA PHE A 209 -24.98 -1.17 -12.99
C PHE A 209 -25.30 -2.33 -12.01
N PRO A 210 -24.29 -2.91 -11.33
CA PRO A 210 -22.85 -2.71 -11.54
C PRO A 210 -22.38 -3.34 -12.86
N ASP A 211 -21.65 -2.58 -13.67
CA ASP A 211 -21.08 -3.05 -14.94
C ASP A 211 -19.56 -3.24 -14.80
N PRO A 212 -19.07 -4.49 -14.64
CA PRO A 212 -17.64 -4.74 -14.45
C PRO A 212 -16.79 -4.32 -15.65
N THR A 213 -17.38 -4.17 -16.85
CA THR A 213 -16.65 -3.71 -18.04
C THR A 213 -16.22 -2.24 -17.94
N GLN A 214 -16.82 -1.48 -17.02
CA GLN A 214 -16.49 -0.07 -16.75
C GLN A 214 -15.38 0.08 -15.69
N PHE A 215 -15.08 -0.99 -14.96
CA PHE A 215 -14.24 -0.99 -13.77
C PHE A 215 -13.18 -2.10 -13.85
N SER A 216 -12.44 -2.14 -14.96
CA SER A 216 -11.44 -3.18 -15.20
C SER A 216 -10.04 -2.70 -14.88
N PHE A 217 -9.26 -3.57 -14.24
CA PHE A 217 -7.84 -3.37 -13.94
C PHE A 217 -7.05 -4.59 -14.36
N SER A 218 -5.76 -4.41 -14.63
CA SER A 218 -4.84 -5.51 -14.95
C SER A 218 -3.53 -5.34 -14.20
N GLU A 219 -2.95 -6.46 -13.80
CA GLU A 219 -1.56 -6.50 -13.35
C GLU A 219 -0.64 -6.09 -14.50
N VAL A 220 0.28 -5.17 -14.23
CA VAL A 220 1.31 -4.80 -15.19
C VAL A 220 2.27 -5.97 -15.36
N GLN A 221 2.56 -6.33 -16.60
CA GLN A 221 3.45 -7.44 -16.94
C GLN A 221 4.84 -6.95 -17.34
N GLY A 222 5.87 -7.66 -16.87
CA GLY A 222 7.26 -7.50 -17.30
C GLY A 222 7.90 -6.16 -16.94
N ALA A 223 7.30 -5.35 -16.07
CA ALA A 223 7.91 -4.08 -15.66
C ALA A 223 9.12 -4.30 -14.74
N THR A 224 9.81 -3.22 -14.43
CA THR A 224 10.79 -3.16 -13.35
C THR A 224 10.53 -1.91 -12.53
N LEU A 225 10.59 -2.05 -11.20
CA LEU A 225 10.52 -0.92 -10.28
C LEU A 225 11.90 -0.72 -9.65
N LEU A 226 12.67 0.23 -10.18
CA LEU A 226 13.98 0.54 -9.63
C LEU A 226 13.82 1.17 -8.26
N LEU A 227 14.63 0.77 -7.29
CA LEU A 227 14.48 1.11 -5.87
C LEU A 227 15.68 1.93 -5.37
N ASP A 228 15.40 3.08 -4.74
CA ASP A 228 16.39 3.86 -4.00
C ASP A 228 15.82 4.33 -2.64
N PRO A 229 16.04 3.57 -1.55
CA PRO A 229 15.52 3.93 -0.24
C PRO A 229 16.39 5.00 0.42
N ARG A 230 15.75 6.05 0.94
CA ARG A 230 16.42 7.17 1.60
C ARG A 230 15.76 7.52 2.92
N MET A 231 16.54 7.93 3.90
CA MET A 231 16.01 8.63 5.07
C MET A 231 15.94 10.12 4.76
N PRO A 232 14.74 10.69 4.58
CA PRO A 232 14.58 12.04 4.02
C PRO A 232 14.85 13.15 5.04
N GLU A 233 14.94 12.85 6.33
CA GLU A 233 15.05 13.87 7.36
C GLU A 233 16.39 14.63 7.32
N PRO A 234 16.41 15.94 7.61
CA PRO A 234 17.64 16.73 7.64
C PRO A 234 18.73 16.16 8.55
N SER A 235 18.34 15.54 9.67
CA SER A 235 19.26 14.89 10.62
C SER A 235 20.01 13.71 10.00
N MET A 236 19.39 13.06 9.00
CA MET A 236 19.90 11.90 8.30
C MET A 236 20.57 12.24 6.97
N GLY A 237 20.45 13.48 6.50
CA GLY A 237 21.23 13.99 5.37
C GLY A 237 21.15 13.12 4.11
N ASN A 238 19.97 12.58 3.79
CA ASN A 238 19.75 11.72 2.62
C ASN A 238 20.48 10.37 2.66
N HIS A 239 20.62 9.81 3.87
CA HIS A 239 21.19 8.47 4.13
C HIS A 239 20.47 7.38 3.34
N SER A 240 21.21 6.40 2.85
CA SER A 240 20.71 5.19 2.17
C SER A 240 21.39 3.94 2.74
N SER A 241 21.04 2.78 2.21
CA SER A 241 21.55 1.47 2.64
C SER A 241 22.16 0.69 1.47
N PRO A 242 23.09 -0.24 1.75
CA PRO A 242 23.61 -1.15 0.73
C PRO A 242 22.67 -2.33 0.48
N ASN A 243 22.92 -3.10 -0.58
CA ASN A 243 22.24 -4.37 -0.89
C ASN A 243 20.71 -4.26 -1.11
N ASN A 244 20.24 -3.10 -1.57
CA ASN A 244 18.88 -3.01 -2.08
C ASN A 244 18.81 -3.64 -3.48
N GLU A 245 17.70 -4.30 -3.77
CA GLU A 245 17.43 -4.93 -5.06
C GLU A 245 16.14 -4.38 -5.64
N ASP A 246 16.20 -4.00 -6.92
CA ASP A 246 15.04 -3.52 -7.69
C ASP A 246 13.94 -4.58 -7.73
N LEU A 247 12.68 -4.15 -7.77
CA LEU A 247 11.58 -5.11 -7.80
C LEU A 247 11.34 -5.60 -9.24
N THR A 248 11.28 -6.92 -9.39
CA THR A 248 11.00 -7.60 -10.65
C THR A 248 9.84 -8.57 -10.50
N GLN A 249 9.13 -8.83 -11.59
CA GLN A 249 7.91 -9.64 -11.54
C GLN A 249 8.23 -11.13 -11.29
N GLY A 250 7.57 -11.71 -10.30
CA GLY A 250 7.54 -13.13 -10.01
C GLY A 250 6.53 -13.90 -10.86
N SER A 251 6.48 -15.22 -10.67
CA SER A 251 5.58 -16.10 -11.44
C SER A 251 4.10 -15.96 -11.09
N ASP A 252 3.79 -15.37 -9.95
CA ASP A 252 2.44 -15.10 -9.47
C ASP A 252 1.92 -13.71 -9.84
N GLY A 253 2.72 -12.93 -10.60
CA GLY A 253 2.35 -11.60 -11.07
C GLY A 253 2.79 -10.46 -10.15
N LEU A 254 3.16 -10.75 -8.89
CA LEU A 254 3.66 -9.76 -7.93
C LEU A 254 5.12 -9.39 -8.20
N TYR A 255 5.57 -8.27 -7.62
CA TYR A 255 6.91 -7.74 -7.81
C TYR A 255 7.73 -7.88 -6.53
N TYR A 256 8.93 -8.45 -6.66
CA TYR A 256 9.82 -8.82 -5.56
C TYR A 256 11.16 -8.11 -5.68
N GLY A 257 11.60 -7.51 -4.59
CA GLY A 257 12.93 -6.93 -4.44
C GLY A 257 13.39 -7.02 -2.98
N VAL A 258 14.46 -6.30 -2.66
CA VAL A 258 15.03 -6.28 -1.31
C VAL A 258 15.23 -4.84 -0.88
N VAL A 259 14.76 -4.53 0.33
CA VAL A 259 15.06 -3.26 1.00
C VAL A 259 15.81 -3.51 2.29
N ASN A 260 16.97 -2.90 2.43
CA ASN A 260 17.82 -3.03 3.61
C ASN A 260 17.63 -1.82 4.53
N TYR A 261 17.16 -2.02 5.75
CA TYR A 261 17.11 -0.96 6.76
C TYR A 261 18.28 -1.09 7.73
N THR A 262 19.12 -0.07 7.78
CA THR A 262 20.28 -0.05 8.69
C THR A 262 19.99 0.57 10.05
N MET A 263 18.83 1.20 10.21
CA MET A 263 18.33 1.80 11.45
C MET A 263 16.83 2.09 11.33
N THR A 264 16.16 2.20 12.47
CA THR A 264 14.78 2.68 12.57
C THR A 264 14.71 4.18 12.23
N GLY A 265 13.58 4.60 11.70
CA GLY A 265 13.22 5.97 11.38
C GLY A 265 12.24 6.07 10.22
N ASN A 266 11.98 7.31 9.81
CA ASN A 266 11.29 7.59 8.57
C ASN A 266 12.17 7.25 7.38
N TRP A 267 11.63 6.45 6.46
CA TRP A 267 12.25 6.13 5.19
C TRP A 267 11.30 6.51 4.05
N THR A 268 11.87 6.83 2.91
CA THR A 268 11.16 7.02 1.65
C THR A 268 11.71 5.99 0.68
N LEU A 269 10.84 5.13 0.17
CA LEU A 269 11.16 4.27 -0.97
C LEU A 269 10.97 5.12 -2.23
N ASN A 270 12.09 5.55 -2.83
CA ASN A 270 12.05 6.24 -4.12
C ASN A 270 12.06 5.21 -5.22
N PHE A 271 11.25 5.46 -6.26
CA PHE A 271 11.12 4.54 -7.36
C PHE A 271 11.33 5.19 -8.72
N ILE A 272 11.79 4.39 -9.68
CA ILE A 272 11.65 4.66 -11.12
C ILE A 272 10.94 3.46 -11.73
N PHE A 273 9.75 3.70 -12.26
CA PHE A 273 8.92 2.68 -12.89
C PHE A 273 9.24 2.58 -14.39
N GLN A 274 9.74 1.41 -14.80
CA GLN A 274 10.11 1.10 -16.17
C GLN A 274 9.20 0.02 -16.74
N ASN A 275 8.85 0.14 -18.02
CA ASN A 275 8.18 -0.94 -18.74
C ASN A 275 9.16 -2.08 -19.09
N GLU A 276 8.65 -3.15 -19.70
CA GLU A 276 9.45 -4.33 -20.13
C GLU A 276 10.64 -3.97 -21.04
N GLY A 277 10.53 -2.89 -21.81
CA GLY A 277 11.61 -2.39 -22.65
C GLY A 277 12.66 -1.54 -21.93
N GLY A 278 12.54 -1.34 -20.61
CA GLY A 278 13.40 -0.46 -19.81
C GLY A 278 13.12 1.03 -20.00
N ALA A 279 12.04 1.42 -20.68
CA ALA A 279 11.67 2.82 -20.83
C ALA A 279 10.98 3.33 -19.57
N VAL A 280 11.43 4.48 -19.06
CA VAL A 280 10.87 5.11 -17.88
C VAL A 280 9.46 5.63 -18.18
N ILE A 281 8.49 5.21 -17.37
CA ILE A 281 7.09 5.67 -17.40
C ILE A 281 6.86 6.76 -16.35
N LYS A 282 7.45 6.62 -15.16
CA LYS A 282 7.35 7.57 -14.04
C LYS A 282 8.53 7.43 -13.08
N GLY A 283 8.84 8.49 -12.34
CA GLY A 283 9.91 8.52 -11.33
C GLY A 283 11.17 9.23 -11.83
N THR A 284 12.00 9.66 -10.89
CA THR A 284 13.23 10.41 -11.14
C THR A 284 14.36 9.88 -10.26
N GLU A 285 15.59 9.99 -10.73
CA GLU A 285 16.75 9.79 -9.87
C GLU A 285 16.74 10.82 -8.73
N VAL A 286 17.21 10.41 -7.55
CA VAL A 286 17.41 11.29 -6.41
C VAL A 286 18.90 11.53 -6.20
N PRO A 287 19.32 12.69 -5.63
CA PRO A 287 20.71 12.93 -5.31
C PRO A 287 21.28 11.83 -4.42
N THR A 288 22.54 11.44 -4.64
CA THR A 288 23.21 10.43 -3.81
C THR A 288 24.09 11.05 -2.73
N ASP A 289 24.27 12.38 -2.75
CA ASP A 289 25.15 13.09 -1.85
C ASP A 289 24.58 13.10 -0.43
N PHE A 290 25.39 12.65 0.53
CA PHE A 290 25.06 12.72 1.95
C PHE A 290 25.31 14.14 2.47
N THR A 291 24.22 14.90 2.69
CA THR A 291 24.29 16.32 3.09
C THR A 291 23.45 16.59 4.34
N PRO A 292 24.03 16.43 5.55
CA PRO A 292 23.34 16.73 6.80
C PRO A 292 22.81 18.16 6.87
N GLY A 293 21.62 18.33 7.42
CA GLY A 293 20.94 19.61 7.57
C GLY A 293 20.03 19.99 6.40
N ILE A 294 19.92 19.15 5.37
CA ILE A 294 19.04 19.34 4.21
C ILE A 294 18.09 18.15 4.11
N THR A 295 16.80 18.42 3.91
CA THR A 295 15.81 17.37 3.62
C THR A 295 16.17 16.67 2.31
N GLY A 296 16.18 15.34 2.32
CA GLY A 296 16.42 14.54 1.11
C GLY A 296 15.33 14.81 0.07
N GLU A 297 15.74 14.96 -1.19
CA GLU A 297 14.80 15.04 -2.30
C GLU A 297 14.13 13.69 -2.53
N LYS A 298 12.86 13.71 -2.95
CA LYS A 298 12.10 12.51 -3.26
C LYS A 298 11.89 12.39 -4.75
N SER A 299 11.88 11.16 -5.25
CA SER A 299 11.47 10.87 -6.63
C SER A 299 10.04 11.33 -6.87
N GLU A 300 9.70 11.67 -8.12
CA GLU A 300 8.31 11.87 -8.53
C GLU A 300 7.40 10.67 -8.24
N LEU A 301 7.98 9.49 -8.07
CA LEU A 301 7.31 8.28 -7.63
C LEU A 301 7.98 7.78 -6.35
N HIS A 302 7.28 7.88 -5.23
CA HIS A 302 7.79 7.42 -3.94
C HIS A 302 6.65 6.94 -3.04
N ILE A 303 7.01 6.14 -2.03
CA ILE A 303 6.15 5.78 -0.91
C ILE A 303 6.93 6.04 0.38
N ASP A 304 6.34 6.82 1.29
CA ASP A 304 6.89 7.01 2.63
C ASP A 304 6.50 5.85 3.52
N ILE A 305 7.46 5.39 4.29
CA ILE A 305 7.35 4.27 5.21
C ILE A 305 7.94 4.65 6.58
N LEU A 306 7.54 3.93 7.62
CA LEU A 306 8.08 4.04 8.96
C LEU A 306 8.58 2.67 9.39
N PHE A 307 9.83 2.62 9.84
CA PHE A 307 10.46 1.43 10.40
C PHE A 307 11.08 1.75 11.76
#